data_AF-A0A821L945-F1
#
_entry.id   AF-A0A821L945-F1
#
_cell.length_a   1.000
_cell.length_b   1.000
_cell.length_c   1.000
_cell.angle_alpha   90.00
_cell.angle_beta   90.00
_cell.angle_gamma   90.00
#
_symmetry.space_group_name_H-M   'P 1'
#
loop_
_entity.id
_entity.type
_entity.pdbx_description
1 polymer ?
#
loop_
_entity_poly.entity_id
_entity_poly.type
_entity_poly.pdbx_seq_one_letter_code
_entity_poly.pdbx_strand_id
1 'polypeptide(L)'
;NKRKKKNVGAVVIDAANILDTTPPSTIKAEDNDNQIHESSSDDSDLSTDDDFANDTALPVIRKNKKIVKVTVSSKNDLLFSQKKITVDQIPTSAKHVLQVLNKCKKIVKYVKKTGINNDIKQEGDVTLHQSCIVRWLSMSNLLESMLKSFKATKRLLLARNKHSLINDLDLATLKQLVLVLKPLKHIMTLVQTGNLPSLHMVLLCTLTLKRALSSYTSLVDYVNNYCNLNDNTSDKDEFEENEDCESEGIKWFRERFLNLIDELFKLDVRHYCATMLHPKYKLLKSCTTDERSQCHKYVRQQLRILRDEDIPPKPCEPPSGPQQKKFKTADTLFTCFEDDYAHDNLKDNRVECDYESDEYEYDTNQLNELDQYLIM
;
A
#
# COMPACT_ATOMS: atom_id res chain seq x y z
N ASN A 1 31.23 -26.78 45.10
CA ASN A 1 30.93 -25.64 44.21
C ASN A 1 29.58 -25.82 43.50
N LYS A 2 28.49 -25.38 44.15
CA LYS A 2 27.12 -25.41 43.60
C LYS A 2 26.93 -24.22 42.65
N ARG A 3 26.79 -24.46 41.34
CA ARG A 3 26.40 -23.44 40.35
C ARG A 3 24.88 -23.25 40.38
N LYS A 4 24.44 -22.11 40.90
CA LYS A 4 23.05 -21.62 40.82
C LYS A 4 22.70 -21.33 39.34
N LYS A 5 21.76 -22.09 38.77
CA LYS A 5 21.05 -21.69 37.54
C LYS A 5 20.06 -20.59 37.93
N LYS A 6 20.28 -19.36 37.46
CA LYS A 6 19.26 -18.31 37.46
C LYS A 6 18.28 -18.60 36.33
N ASN A 7 17.11 -19.13 36.66
CA ASN A 7 15.94 -19.09 35.78
C ASN A 7 15.46 -17.62 35.74
N VAL A 8 15.69 -16.94 34.62
CA VAL A 8 14.99 -15.70 34.30
C VAL A 8 13.76 -16.13 33.50
N GLY A 9 12.65 -16.34 34.20
CA GLY A 9 11.35 -16.51 33.56
C GLY A 9 10.95 -15.19 32.92
N ALA A 10 10.94 -15.12 31.59
CA ALA A 10 10.27 -14.05 30.88
C ALA A 10 8.76 -14.27 31.04
N VAL A 11 8.14 -13.49 31.92
CA VAL A 11 6.69 -13.44 32.05
C VAL A 11 6.15 -12.71 30.82
N VAL A 12 5.48 -13.45 29.93
CA VAL A 12 4.66 -12.88 28.86
C VAL A 12 3.38 -12.38 29.54
N ILE A 13 3.28 -11.06 29.73
CA ILE A 13 2.04 -10.43 30.19
C ILE A 13 1.29 -9.97 28.94
N ASP A 14 0.23 -10.71 28.59
CA ASP A 14 -0.77 -10.29 27.61
C ASP A 14 -1.58 -9.12 28.21
N ALA A 15 -1.19 -7.90 27.86
CA ALA A 15 -1.84 -6.66 28.31
C ALA A 15 -3.13 -6.32 27.53
N ALA A 16 -3.90 -7.34 27.11
CA ALA A 16 -5.18 -7.18 26.43
C ALA A 16 -6.40 -7.63 27.24
N ASN A 17 -6.22 -8.15 28.48
CA ASN A 17 -7.33 -8.72 29.27
C ASN A 17 -7.50 -8.16 30.69
N ILE A 18 -6.90 -7.02 31.02
CA ILE A 18 -7.12 -6.36 32.32
C ILE A 18 -7.96 -5.12 32.09
N LEU A 19 -9.28 -5.30 32.03
CA LEU A 19 -10.35 -4.33 32.34
C LEU A 19 -11.69 -4.91 31.85
N ASP A 20 -12.07 -6.08 32.35
CA ASP A 20 -13.48 -6.50 32.33
C ASP A 20 -13.74 -7.49 33.48
N THR A 21 -13.99 -6.96 34.68
CA THR A 21 -14.55 -7.73 35.79
C THR A 21 -15.98 -7.26 36.01
N THR A 22 -16.92 -7.83 35.25
CA THR A 22 -18.32 -7.90 35.63
C THR A 22 -18.75 -9.38 35.70
N PRO A 23 -19.36 -9.82 36.81
CA PRO A 23 -19.80 -11.21 36.96
C PRO A 23 -21.02 -11.50 36.07
N PRO A 24 -21.16 -12.72 35.53
CA PRO A 24 -22.24 -13.07 34.61
C PRO A 24 -23.56 -13.23 35.38
N SER A 25 -24.57 -12.43 34.99
CA SER A 25 -25.95 -12.66 35.36
C SER A 25 -26.60 -13.65 34.40
N THR A 26 -27.14 -14.71 34.99
CA THR A 26 -27.89 -15.81 34.40
C THR A 26 -29.21 -15.32 33.79
N ILE A 27 -29.42 -15.45 32.48
CA ILE A 27 -30.75 -15.41 31.85
C ILE A 27 -30.84 -16.50 30.78
N LYS A 28 -32.02 -17.12 30.77
CA LYS A 28 -32.41 -18.41 30.22
C LYS A 28 -32.51 -18.40 28.68
N ALA A 29 -32.35 -19.59 28.13
CA ALA A 29 -32.58 -19.93 26.74
C ALA A 29 -34.07 -19.80 26.38
N GLU A 30 -34.33 -19.25 25.20
CA GLU A 30 -35.55 -19.50 24.44
C GLU A 30 -35.12 -19.95 23.04
N ASP A 31 -35.58 -21.15 22.71
CA ASP A 31 -35.45 -21.82 21.42
C ASP A 31 -36.28 -21.07 20.37
N ASN A 32 -35.72 -20.90 19.17
CA ASN A 32 -36.53 -20.64 17.99
C ASN A 32 -35.88 -21.28 16.77
N ASP A 33 -36.44 -22.44 16.42
CA ASP A 33 -36.24 -23.13 15.15
C ASP A 33 -36.78 -22.28 14.01
N ASN A 34 -35.97 -22.06 12.98
CA ASN A 34 -36.50 -21.73 11.66
C ASN A 34 -35.67 -22.42 10.58
N GLN A 35 -36.31 -23.41 9.96
CA GLN A 35 -35.90 -24.12 8.75
C GLN A 35 -35.77 -23.14 7.59
N ILE A 36 -34.66 -23.24 6.84
CA ILE A 36 -34.52 -22.63 5.52
C ILE A 36 -34.09 -23.71 4.54
N HIS A 37 -34.83 -23.76 3.43
CA HIS A 37 -34.70 -24.62 2.27
C HIS A 37 -33.30 -24.61 1.63
N GLU A 38 -32.79 -25.81 1.36
CA GLU A 38 -31.71 -26.07 0.40
C GLU A 38 -32.27 -26.10 -1.04
N SER A 39 -31.59 -25.41 -1.96
CA SER A 39 -31.70 -25.65 -3.39
C SER A 39 -30.30 -25.59 -4.01
N SER A 40 -29.88 -26.74 -4.51
CA SER A 40 -28.67 -27.04 -5.25
C SER A 40 -28.69 -26.50 -6.68
N SER A 41 -27.55 -26.03 -7.18
CA SER A 41 -27.27 -26.01 -8.62
C SER A 41 -25.75 -25.95 -8.90
N ASP A 42 -25.26 -27.08 -9.39
CA ASP A 42 -24.38 -27.32 -10.54
C ASP A 42 -23.03 -26.60 -10.72
N ASP A 43 -22.03 -27.48 -10.86
CA ASP A 43 -20.62 -27.30 -11.17
C ASP A 43 -20.37 -26.83 -12.62
N SER A 44 -19.33 -26.00 -12.79
CA SER A 44 -18.57 -25.93 -14.05
C SER A 44 -17.13 -25.51 -13.78
N ASP A 45 -16.23 -26.49 -13.90
CA ASP A 45 -14.76 -26.35 -13.85
C ASP A 45 -14.20 -25.76 -15.15
N LEU A 46 -13.42 -24.67 -15.04
CA LEU A 46 -12.53 -24.16 -16.09
C LEU A 46 -11.19 -23.82 -15.43
N SER A 47 -10.14 -24.59 -15.76
CA SER A 47 -8.77 -24.38 -15.30
C SER A 47 -7.99 -23.51 -16.28
N THR A 48 -7.53 -22.35 -15.83
CA THR A 48 -6.48 -21.54 -16.47
C THR A 48 -5.25 -21.51 -15.55
N ASP A 49 -4.10 -21.88 -16.10
CA ASP A 49 -2.80 -21.83 -15.45
C ASP A 49 -2.26 -20.39 -15.46
N ASP A 50 -2.31 -19.70 -14.31
CA ASP A 50 -1.79 -18.34 -14.14
C ASP A 50 -0.68 -18.27 -13.06
N ASP A 51 0.34 -17.47 -13.33
CA ASP A 51 1.49 -17.18 -12.45
C ASP A 51 1.06 -16.36 -11.21
N PHE A 52 1.15 -16.97 -10.02
CA PHE A 52 0.70 -16.35 -8.77
C PHE A 52 1.71 -15.39 -8.11
N ALA A 53 1.28 -14.16 -7.88
CA ALA A 53 1.78 -13.30 -6.81
C ALA A 53 1.11 -13.70 -5.48
N ASN A 54 1.80 -14.50 -4.65
CA ASN A 54 1.23 -15.03 -3.40
C ASN A 54 1.32 -14.07 -2.21
N ASP A 55 0.16 -13.71 -1.65
CA ASP A 55 -0.03 -13.36 -0.24
C ASP A 55 0.07 -14.64 0.61
N THR A 56 1.02 -14.69 1.54
CA THR A 56 1.41 -15.95 2.20
C THR A 56 0.49 -16.40 3.34
N ALA A 57 -0.10 -17.59 3.17
CA ALA A 57 -0.44 -18.53 4.25
C ALA A 57 -0.21 -20.02 3.83
N LEU A 58 1.05 -20.50 3.93
CA LEU A 58 1.57 -21.90 4.06
C LEU A 58 1.10 -23.03 3.06
N PRO A 59 1.78 -24.20 3.00
CA PRO A 59 2.85 -24.47 2.05
C PRO A 59 2.47 -25.56 1.00
N VAL A 60 2.54 -25.22 -0.29
CA VAL A 60 2.56 -26.23 -1.37
C VAL A 60 3.99 -26.47 -1.81
N ILE A 61 4.44 -27.70 -1.61
CA ILE A 61 5.73 -28.25 -2.01
C ILE A 61 5.74 -28.41 -3.54
N ARG A 62 6.51 -27.60 -4.28
CA ARG A 62 7.03 -27.97 -5.61
C ARG A 62 8.45 -27.46 -5.83
N LYS A 63 9.21 -28.30 -6.53
CA LYS A 63 10.68 -28.37 -6.63
C LYS A 63 11.25 -27.27 -7.52
N ASN A 64 12.37 -26.67 -7.06
CA ASN A 64 13.45 -26.04 -7.84
C ASN A 64 13.08 -25.13 -9.04
N LYS A 65 12.33 -24.05 -8.78
CA LYS A 65 12.54 -22.78 -9.49
C LYS A 65 12.98 -21.77 -8.45
N LYS A 66 14.14 -21.14 -8.64
CA LYS A 66 14.65 -20.09 -7.75
C LYS A 66 13.79 -18.83 -7.99
N ILE A 67 12.55 -18.85 -7.48
CA ILE A 67 11.62 -17.73 -7.62
C ILE A 67 12.21 -16.56 -6.84
N VAL A 68 12.66 -15.54 -7.55
CA VAL A 68 13.17 -14.31 -6.95
C VAL A 68 11.98 -13.53 -6.42
N LYS A 69 11.61 -13.75 -5.15
CA LYS A 69 10.49 -13.05 -4.51
C LYS A 69 10.76 -11.53 -4.48
N VAL A 70 9.96 -10.73 -5.18
CA VAL A 70 9.83 -9.29 -4.88
C VAL A 70 9.06 -9.22 -3.56
N THR A 71 9.64 -8.64 -2.52
CA THR A 71 9.01 -8.63 -1.20
C THR A 71 8.40 -7.27 -0.97
N VAL A 72 7.10 -7.13 -1.23
CA VAL A 72 6.32 -6.08 -0.57
C VAL A 72 6.08 -6.57 0.85
N SER A 73 6.50 -5.80 1.86
CA SER A 73 6.44 -6.23 3.25
C SER A 73 4.98 -6.18 3.76
N SER A 74 4.19 -7.23 3.49
CA SER A 74 2.80 -7.43 3.96
C SER A 74 2.65 -7.61 5.48
N LYS A 75 3.56 -7.03 6.28
CA LYS A 75 3.41 -6.98 7.74
C LYS A 75 2.49 -5.80 8.09
N ASN A 76 1.21 -6.09 8.11
CA ASN A 76 0.13 -5.10 8.21
C ASN A 76 0.09 -4.36 9.57
N ASP A 77 0.87 -4.82 10.54
CA ASP A 77 1.09 -4.11 11.80
C ASP A 77 2.25 -3.08 11.75
N LEU A 78 2.80 -2.72 10.58
CA LEU A 78 3.98 -1.84 10.48
C LEU A 78 3.84 -0.54 11.28
N LEU A 79 2.63 0.07 11.31
CA LEU A 79 2.35 1.29 12.06
C LEU A 79 2.49 1.13 13.59
N PHE A 80 2.37 -0.08 14.13
CA PHE A 80 2.33 -0.33 15.58
C PHE A 80 3.21 -1.48 16.09
N SER A 81 3.85 -2.27 15.21
CA SER A 81 4.56 -3.53 15.56
C SER A 81 6.07 -3.51 15.31
N GLN A 82 6.60 -2.45 14.70
CA GLN A 82 8.05 -2.35 14.44
C GLN A 82 8.79 -1.75 15.64
N LYS A 83 9.53 -2.65 16.34
CA LYS A 83 10.18 -2.49 17.65
C LYS A 83 9.16 -2.16 18.75
N LYS A 84 9.21 -2.88 19.87
CA LYS A 84 8.46 -2.51 21.09
C LYS A 84 8.86 -1.08 21.48
N ILE A 85 8.17 -0.09 20.92
CA ILE A 85 8.10 1.25 21.51
C ILE A 85 7.40 0.97 22.83
N THR A 86 8.15 1.06 23.92
CA THR A 86 7.53 0.97 25.23
C THR A 86 6.53 2.11 25.33
N VAL A 87 5.35 1.84 25.88
CA VAL A 87 4.26 2.83 26.00
C VAL A 87 4.73 4.12 26.69
N ASP A 88 5.80 4.02 27.49
CA ASP A 88 6.47 5.10 28.20
C ASP A 88 7.23 6.09 27.28
N GLN A 89 7.62 5.66 26.07
CA GLN A 89 8.34 6.51 25.10
C GLN A 89 7.39 7.33 24.21
N ILE A 90 6.07 7.10 24.30
CA ILE A 90 5.09 7.81 23.48
C ILE A 90 4.77 9.16 24.16
N PRO A 91 4.98 10.30 23.47
CA PRO A 91 4.61 11.61 24.00
C PRO A 91 3.13 11.68 24.38
N THR A 92 2.79 12.49 25.40
CA THR A 92 1.40 12.65 25.86
C THR A 92 0.48 13.12 24.73
N SER A 93 0.96 13.99 23.84
CA SER A 93 0.23 14.45 22.65
C SER A 93 -0.11 13.30 21.70
N ALA A 94 0.82 12.38 21.45
CA ALA A 94 0.59 11.20 20.63
C ALA A 94 -0.38 10.18 21.29
N LYS A 95 -0.37 10.09 22.63
CA LYS A 95 -1.34 9.25 23.36
C LYS A 95 -2.78 9.68 23.09
N HIS A 96 -3.04 10.98 22.94
CA HIS A 96 -4.37 11.50 22.59
C HIS A 96 -4.83 11.01 21.21
N VAL A 97 -3.96 11.06 20.18
CA VAL A 97 -4.26 10.51 18.84
C VAL A 97 -4.62 9.02 18.92
N LEU A 98 -3.87 8.23 19.70
CA LEU A 98 -4.16 6.81 19.91
C LEU A 98 -5.49 6.58 20.64
N GLN A 99 -5.84 7.45 21.59
CA GLN A 99 -7.13 7.39 22.27
C GLN A 99 -8.29 7.65 21.30
N VAL A 100 -8.17 8.65 20.42
CA VAL A 100 -9.16 8.94 19.37
C VAL A 100 -9.33 7.71 18.46
N LEU A 101 -8.24 7.14 17.97
CA LEU A 101 -8.26 5.95 17.10
C LEU A 101 -8.93 4.74 17.80
N ASN A 102 -8.61 4.51 19.08
CA ASN A 102 -9.22 3.43 19.85
C ASN A 102 -10.72 3.68 20.12
N LYS A 103 -11.13 4.93 20.34
CA LYS A 103 -12.54 5.30 20.47
C LYS A 103 -13.30 5.04 19.17
N CYS A 104 -12.77 5.44 18.01
CA CYS A 104 -13.37 5.14 16.71
C CYS A 104 -13.58 3.62 16.54
N LYS A 105 -12.58 2.79 16.86
CA LYS A 105 -12.72 1.32 16.84
C LYS A 105 -13.81 0.81 17.77
N LYS A 106 -13.90 1.33 19.00
CA LYS A 106 -14.93 0.95 19.97
C LYS A 106 -16.33 1.31 19.47
N ILE A 107 -16.50 2.49 18.89
CA ILE A 107 -17.77 2.93 18.29
C ILE A 107 -18.18 2.00 17.16
N VAL A 108 -17.29 1.76 16.19
CA VAL A 108 -17.59 0.87 15.05
C VAL A 108 -17.92 -0.55 15.53
N LYS A 109 -17.18 -1.09 16.51
CA LYS A 109 -17.46 -2.40 17.11
C LYS A 109 -18.86 -2.43 17.74
N TYR A 110 -19.23 -1.39 18.48
CA TYR A 110 -20.55 -1.28 19.08
C TYR A 110 -21.66 -1.23 18.02
N VAL A 111 -21.51 -0.37 17.00
CA VAL A 111 -22.48 -0.22 15.91
C VAL A 111 -22.68 -1.52 15.16
N LYS A 112 -21.60 -2.25 14.85
CA LYS A 112 -21.69 -3.57 14.19
C LYS A 112 -22.38 -4.60 15.08
N LYS A 113 -22.04 -4.66 16.37
CA LYS A 113 -22.65 -5.59 17.34
C LYS A 113 -24.16 -5.37 17.51
N THR A 114 -24.62 -4.13 17.36
CA THR A 114 -26.01 -3.74 17.64
C THR A 114 -26.88 -3.61 16.39
N GLY A 115 -26.33 -3.77 15.18
CA GLY A 115 -27.08 -3.64 13.93
C GLY A 115 -27.43 -2.20 13.52
N ILE A 116 -26.94 -1.20 14.25
CA ILE A 116 -27.25 0.24 14.05
C ILE A 116 -26.67 0.78 12.73
N ASN A 117 -25.79 0.02 12.09
CA ASN A 117 -25.13 0.44 10.85
C ASN A 117 -26.13 0.75 9.71
N ASN A 118 -27.29 0.10 9.71
CA ASN A 118 -28.36 0.37 8.73
C ASN A 118 -29.04 1.71 9.03
N ASP A 119 -29.33 2.01 10.31
CA ASP A 119 -29.89 3.30 10.74
C ASP A 119 -28.95 4.46 10.36
N ILE A 120 -27.64 4.28 10.55
CA ILE A 120 -26.62 5.29 10.16
C ILE A 120 -26.60 5.48 8.65
N LYS A 121 -26.69 4.40 7.87
CA LYS A 121 -26.74 4.47 6.41
C LYS A 121 -27.99 5.21 5.93
N GLN A 122 -29.14 4.97 6.55
CA GLN A 122 -30.38 5.65 6.20
C GLN A 122 -30.32 7.16 6.49
N GLU A 123 -29.62 7.56 7.54
CA GLU A 123 -29.51 8.97 7.93
C GLU A 123 -28.43 9.74 7.16
N GLY A 124 -27.25 9.14 6.93
CA GLY A 124 -26.07 9.84 6.42
C GLY A 124 -25.42 9.22 5.18
N ASP A 125 -26.13 8.32 4.49
CA ASP A 125 -25.72 7.62 3.25
C ASP A 125 -24.34 6.92 3.30
N VAL A 126 -23.83 6.64 4.51
CA VAL A 126 -22.51 6.05 4.70
C VAL A 126 -22.59 4.92 5.71
N THR A 127 -21.93 3.80 5.37
CA THR A 127 -21.76 2.67 6.30
C THR A 127 -20.43 2.76 7.03
N LEU A 128 -20.43 2.47 8.32
CA LEU A 128 -19.19 2.37 9.10
C LEU A 128 -18.40 1.10 8.71
N HIS A 129 -17.12 1.32 8.41
CA HIS A 129 -16.18 0.27 8.06
C HIS A 129 -15.35 -0.15 9.28
N GLN A 130 -15.20 -1.46 9.47
CA GLN A 130 -14.34 -2.00 10.53
C GLN A 130 -12.89 -2.08 10.05
N SER A 131 -11.95 -1.70 10.93
CA SER A 131 -10.53 -1.90 10.66
C SER A 131 -10.21 -3.39 10.73
N CYS A 132 -9.62 -3.92 9.67
CA CYS A 132 -9.07 -5.26 9.61
C CYS A 132 -7.55 -5.15 9.64
N ILE A 133 -6.91 -5.77 10.63
CA ILE A 133 -5.45 -5.73 10.78
C ILE A 133 -4.76 -6.15 9.49
N VAL A 134 -5.32 -7.11 8.75
CA VAL A 134 -4.67 -7.69 7.56
C VAL A 134 -4.78 -6.79 6.32
N ARG A 135 -5.54 -5.69 6.36
CA ARG A 135 -5.79 -4.84 5.19
C ARG A 135 -5.30 -3.42 5.44
N TRP A 136 -4.30 -3.00 4.68
CA TRP A 136 -3.56 -1.75 4.90
C TRP A 136 -4.47 -0.52 4.92
N LEU A 137 -5.46 -0.49 4.01
CA LEU A 137 -6.38 0.63 3.86
C LEU A 137 -7.56 0.62 4.85
N SER A 138 -7.70 -0.44 5.66
CA SER A 138 -8.88 -0.57 6.51
C SER A 138 -8.95 0.49 7.61
N MET A 139 -7.81 0.97 8.13
CA MET A 139 -7.80 2.04 9.12
C MET A 139 -8.24 3.36 8.50
N SER A 140 -7.68 3.70 7.33
CA SER A 140 -8.06 4.91 6.59
C SER A 140 -9.56 4.87 6.25
N ASN A 141 -10.07 3.76 5.71
CA ASN A 141 -11.49 3.59 5.40
C ASN A 141 -12.38 3.67 6.67
N LEU A 142 -11.94 3.11 7.80
CA LEU A 142 -12.67 3.24 9.07
C LEU A 142 -12.79 4.70 9.47
N LEU A 143 -11.66 5.42 9.51
CA LEU A 143 -11.62 6.81 9.98
C LEU A 143 -12.40 7.74 9.06
N GLU A 144 -12.27 7.56 7.74
CA GLU A 144 -13.07 8.31 6.75
C GLU A 144 -14.57 8.04 6.90
N SER A 145 -14.98 6.76 7.01
CA SER A 145 -16.40 6.44 7.20
C SER A 145 -16.96 6.98 8.52
N MET A 146 -16.15 6.96 9.59
CA MET A 146 -16.49 7.54 10.88
C MET A 146 -16.64 9.06 10.79
N LEU A 147 -15.75 9.72 10.05
CA LEU A 147 -15.80 11.16 9.85
C LEU A 147 -17.03 11.58 9.04
N LYS A 148 -17.29 10.92 7.90
CA LYS A 148 -18.46 11.19 7.04
C LYS A 148 -19.78 10.97 7.77
N SER A 149 -19.88 9.91 8.58
CA SER A 149 -21.10 9.58 9.32
C SER A 149 -21.13 10.11 10.77
N PHE A 150 -20.22 11.02 11.15
CA PHE A 150 -20.04 11.42 12.55
C PHE A 150 -21.33 12.01 13.17
N LYS A 151 -22.02 12.89 12.44
CA LYS A 151 -23.27 13.52 12.89
C LYS A 151 -24.38 12.50 13.14
N ALA A 152 -24.63 11.63 12.15
CA ALA A 152 -25.60 10.55 12.25
C ALA A 152 -25.29 9.59 13.39
N THR A 153 -24.03 9.15 13.47
CA THR A 153 -23.54 8.25 14.53
C THR A 153 -23.72 8.89 15.91
N LYS A 154 -23.37 10.18 16.07
CA LYS A 154 -23.55 10.90 17.32
C LYS A 154 -25.02 10.95 17.73
N ARG A 155 -25.93 11.34 16.83
CA ARG A 155 -27.37 11.42 17.13
C ARG A 155 -27.93 10.06 17.57
N LEU A 156 -27.62 9.00 16.85
CA LEU A 156 -28.11 7.65 17.15
C LEU A 156 -27.54 7.08 18.46
N LEU A 157 -26.28 7.38 18.79
CA LEU A 157 -25.69 6.97 20.07
C LEU A 157 -26.28 7.75 21.24
N LEU A 158 -26.55 9.04 21.07
CA LEU A 158 -27.24 9.87 22.08
C LEU A 158 -28.67 9.36 22.32
N ALA A 159 -29.41 9.02 21.26
CA ALA A 159 -30.78 8.47 21.38
C ALA A 159 -30.83 7.14 22.14
N ARG A 160 -29.74 6.36 22.14
CA ARG A 160 -29.62 5.08 22.85
C ARG A 160 -28.91 5.20 24.21
N ASN A 161 -28.78 6.41 24.77
CA ASN A 161 -28.11 6.69 26.05
C ASN A 161 -26.65 6.19 26.11
N LYS A 162 -25.92 6.21 24.99
CA LYS A 162 -24.50 5.80 24.89
C LYS A 162 -23.54 6.99 24.82
N HIS A 163 -23.79 8.00 25.65
CA HIS A 163 -23.03 9.26 25.70
C HIS A 163 -21.51 9.06 25.91
N SER A 164 -21.12 8.08 26.74
CA SER A 164 -19.72 7.81 27.07
C SER A 164 -18.86 7.36 25.89
N LEU A 165 -19.48 6.86 24.81
CA LEU A 165 -18.74 6.45 23.61
C LEU A 165 -18.36 7.65 22.72
N ILE A 166 -19.10 8.76 22.76
CA ILE A 166 -19.01 9.84 21.77
C ILE A 166 -18.60 11.20 22.34
N ASN A 167 -18.91 11.50 23.61
CA ASN A 167 -18.76 12.86 24.16
C ASN A 167 -17.32 13.38 24.17
N ASP A 168 -16.34 12.47 24.18
CA ASP A 168 -14.92 12.81 24.25
C ASP A 168 -14.18 12.45 22.94
N LEU A 169 -14.89 12.29 21.82
CA LEU A 169 -14.21 12.09 20.54
C LEU A 169 -13.80 13.43 19.98
N ASP A 170 -12.49 13.69 19.99
CA ASP A 170 -11.91 14.88 19.38
C ASP A 170 -11.99 14.79 17.85
N LEU A 171 -12.96 15.52 17.29
CA LEU A 171 -13.24 15.56 15.87
C LEU A 171 -12.09 16.20 15.09
N ALA A 172 -11.39 17.18 15.67
CA ALA A 172 -10.27 17.87 15.04
C ALA A 172 -9.11 16.90 14.81
N THR A 173 -8.72 16.18 15.86
CA THR A 173 -7.70 15.13 15.75
C THR A 173 -8.12 14.03 14.76
N LEU A 174 -9.41 13.65 14.71
CA LEU A 174 -9.90 12.67 13.73
C LEU A 174 -9.75 13.19 12.29
N LYS A 175 -10.11 14.46 12.02
CA LYS A 175 -9.95 15.11 10.72
C LYS A 175 -8.48 15.15 10.28
N GLN A 176 -7.60 15.62 11.16
CA GLN A 176 -6.16 15.66 10.89
C GLN A 176 -5.57 14.26 10.65
N LEU A 177 -6.05 13.23 11.35
CA LEU A 177 -5.61 11.85 11.15
C LEU A 177 -6.04 11.30 9.78
N VAL A 178 -7.28 11.60 9.36
CA VAL A 178 -7.74 11.26 8.00
C VAL A 178 -6.89 11.98 6.96
N LEU A 179 -6.59 13.26 7.17
CA LEU A 179 -5.75 14.06 6.27
C LEU A 179 -4.35 13.42 6.07
N VAL A 180 -3.67 13.03 7.15
CA VAL A 180 -2.35 12.37 7.08
C VAL A 180 -2.39 11.03 6.34
N LEU A 181 -3.51 10.29 6.43
CA LEU A 181 -3.65 8.98 5.80
C LEU A 181 -4.13 9.05 4.34
N LYS A 182 -4.71 10.17 3.89
CA LYS A 182 -5.21 10.33 2.51
C LYS A 182 -4.13 10.06 1.44
N PRO A 183 -2.91 10.62 1.52
CA PRO A 183 -1.87 10.34 0.53
C PRO A 183 -1.51 8.86 0.42
N LEU A 184 -1.45 8.16 1.56
CA LEU A 184 -1.20 6.73 1.58
C LEU A 184 -2.31 5.97 0.85
N LYS A 185 -3.58 6.29 1.16
CA LYS A 185 -4.71 5.63 0.52
C LYS A 185 -4.66 5.81 -0.99
N HIS A 186 -4.46 7.04 -1.46
CA HIS A 186 -4.35 7.36 -2.88
C HIS A 186 -3.21 6.58 -3.56
N ILE A 187 -2.02 6.61 -2.98
CA ILE A 187 -0.85 5.93 -3.55
C ILE A 187 -1.01 4.42 -3.57
N MET A 188 -1.55 3.83 -2.50
CA MET A 188 -1.82 2.40 -2.47
C MET A 188 -2.86 2.00 -3.51
N THR A 189 -3.89 2.82 -3.77
CA THR A 189 -4.84 2.55 -4.85
C THR A 189 -4.17 2.57 -6.22
N LEU A 190 -3.21 3.46 -6.46
CA LEU A 190 -2.43 3.51 -7.71
C LEU A 190 -1.55 2.26 -7.87
N VAL A 191 -0.81 1.88 -6.82
CA VAL A 191 0.13 0.74 -6.85
C VAL A 191 -0.60 -0.61 -6.91
N GLN A 192 -1.78 -0.71 -6.30
CA GLN A 192 -2.58 -1.95 -6.24
C GLN A 192 -3.52 -2.12 -7.43
N THR A 193 -3.37 -1.34 -8.51
CA THR A 193 -4.14 -1.54 -9.74
C THR A 193 -3.81 -2.92 -10.34
N GLY A 194 -4.78 -3.85 -10.30
CA GLY A 194 -4.57 -5.24 -10.76
C GLY A 194 -4.44 -5.39 -12.28
N ASN A 195 -4.86 -4.39 -13.04
CA ASN A 195 -5.02 -4.50 -14.49
C ASN A 195 -3.83 -3.93 -15.28
N LEU A 196 -2.88 -3.27 -14.62
CA LEU A 196 -1.76 -2.58 -15.26
C LEU A 196 -0.44 -2.89 -14.55
N PRO A 197 0.69 -2.95 -15.27
CA PRO A 197 1.99 -3.12 -14.63
C PRO A 197 2.29 -1.93 -13.70
N SER A 198 2.23 -2.13 -12.38
CA SER A 198 2.39 -1.03 -11.40
C SER A 198 3.79 -0.95 -10.79
N LEU A 199 4.69 -1.90 -11.08
CA LEU A 199 6.02 -1.97 -10.45
C LEU A 199 6.86 -0.71 -10.67
N HIS A 200 6.75 -0.10 -11.86
CA HIS A 200 7.45 1.12 -12.23
C HIS A 200 6.94 2.36 -11.48
N MET A 201 5.74 2.30 -10.89
CA MET A 201 5.16 3.38 -10.09
C MET A 201 5.64 3.36 -8.65
N VAL A 202 6.06 2.20 -8.13
CA VAL A 202 6.38 2.02 -6.70
C VAL A 202 7.43 3.02 -6.22
N LEU A 203 8.49 3.25 -7.00
CA LEU A 203 9.53 4.24 -6.67
C LEU A 203 8.95 5.67 -6.61
N LEU A 204 8.20 6.06 -7.66
CA LEU A 204 7.60 7.39 -7.77
C LEU A 204 6.62 7.64 -6.62
N CYS A 205 5.71 6.71 -6.40
CA CYS A 205 4.78 6.70 -5.29
C CYS A 205 5.48 6.85 -3.94
N THR A 206 6.57 6.12 -3.71
CA THR A 206 7.33 6.22 -2.46
C THR A 206 7.92 7.62 -2.27
N LEU A 207 8.55 8.19 -3.30
CA LEU A 207 9.14 9.53 -3.25
C LEU A 207 8.06 10.61 -3.05
N THR A 208 6.95 10.51 -3.78
CA THR A 208 5.80 11.40 -3.67
C THR A 208 5.19 11.35 -2.28
N LEU A 209 5.01 10.16 -1.70
CA LEU A 209 4.49 10.01 -0.34
C LEU A 209 5.42 10.65 0.69
N LYS A 210 6.74 10.44 0.57
CA LYS A 210 7.74 11.06 1.45
C LYS A 210 7.69 12.58 1.37
N ARG A 211 7.56 13.13 0.15
CA ARG A 211 7.43 14.58 -0.07
C ARG A 211 6.16 15.12 0.59
N ALA A 212 5.02 14.47 0.35
CA ALA A 212 3.74 14.85 0.94
C ALA A 212 3.79 14.84 2.48
N LEU A 213 4.47 13.87 3.09
CA LEU A 213 4.57 13.78 4.56
C LEU A 213 5.73 14.57 5.16
N SER A 214 6.56 15.26 4.36
CA SER A 214 7.75 15.97 4.86
C SER A 214 7.38 17.17 5.75
N SER A 215 6.29 17.87 5.42
CA SER A 215 5.72 18.95 6.21
C SER A 215 4.19 18.92 6.15
N TYR A 216 3.53 19.59 7.09
CA TYR A 216 2.07 19.72 7.08
C TYR A 216 1.56 20.54 5.87
N THR A 217 2.30 21.56 5.46
CA THR A 217 1.96 22.37 4.27
C THR A 217 1.99 21.52 3.00
N SER A 218 3.06 20.74 2.79
CA SER A 218 3.16 19.83 1.64
C SER A 218 2.08 18.74 1.65
N LEU A 219 1.63 18.31 2.84
CA LEU A 219 0.53 17.36 2.98
C LEU A 219 -0.80 17.98 2.50
N VAL A 220 -1.11 19.19 2.96
CA VAL A 220 -2.32 19.91 2.56
C VAL A 220 -2.30 20.19 1.06
N ASP A 221 -1.17 20.68 0.53
CA ASP A 221 -0.98 20.92 -0.90
C ASP A 221 -1.20 19.64 -1.72
N TYR A 222 -0.65 18.51 -1.26
CA TYR A 222 -0.84 17.23 -1.93
C TYR A 222 -2.33 16.82 -1.95
N VAL A 223 -3.02 16.90 -0.81
CA VAL A 223 -4.43 16.50 -0.73
C VAL A 223 -5.31 17.38 -1.60
N ASN A 224 -5.05 18.69 -1.62
CA ASN A 224 -5.81 19.65 -2.41
C ASN A 224 -5.66 19.42 -3.92
N ASN A 225 -4.44 19.12 -4.37
CA ASN A 225 -4.15 18.95 -5.79
C ASN A 225 -4.50 17.56 -6.33
N TYR A 226 -4.34 16.49 -5.53
CA TYR A 226 -4.39 15.12 -6.04
C TYR A 226 -5.51 14.26 -5.48
N CYS A 227 -5.93 14.46 -4.23
CA CYS A 227 -6.92 13.56 -3.61
C CYS A 227 -8.37 14.00 -3.87
N ASN A 228 -8.60 15.29 -4.15
CA ASN A 228 -9.95 15.86 -4.27
C ASN A 228 -10.53 15.78 -5.69
N LEU A 229 -9.80 15.23 -6.68
CA LEU A 229 -10.25 15.14 -8.06
C LEU A 229 -11.47 14.22 -8.26
N ASN A 230 -11.65 13.24 -7.37
CA ASN A 230 -12.67 12.19 -7.54
C ASN A 230 -13.88 12.30 -6.59
N ASP A 231 -13.83 13.14 -5.55
CA ASP A 231 -14.95 13.34 -4.63
C ASP A 231 -15.87 14.47 -5.16
N ASN A 232 -16.74 14.15 -6.13
CA ASN A 232 -17.82 15.03 -6.62
C ASN A 232 -18.93 15.29 -5.57
N THR A 233 -18.73 14.88 -4.32
CA THR A 233 -19.72 15.06 -3.26
C THR A 233 -19.83 16.55 -2.90
N SER A 234 -21.01 17.12 -3.15
CA SER A 234 -21.42 18.50 -2.89
C SER A 234 -21.37 18.93 -1.41
N ASP A 235 -20.82 18.10 -0.51
CA ASP A 235 -20.73 18.34 0.93
C ASP A 235 -19.47 19.15 1.31
N LYS A 236 -19.14 20.19 0.53
CA LYS A 236 -18.01 21.09 0.83
C LYS A 236 -18.28 22.05 2.00
N ASP A 237 -19.52 22.13 2.47
CA ASP A 237 -19.98 23.25 3.31
C ASP A 237 -19.77 23.10 4.83
N GLU A 238 -19.13 22.03 5.34
CA GLU A 238 -18.98 21.84 6.80
C GLU A 238 -17.56 21.68 7.33
N PHE A 239 -16.56 21.85 6.48
CA PHE A 239 -15.19 22.04 6.96
C PHE A 239 -14.92 23.54 7.11
N GLU A 240 -15.51 24.15 8.14
CA GLU A 240 -15.13 25.50 8.58
C GLU A 240 -13.60 25.58 8.74
N GLU A 241 -13.02 26.64 8.18
CA GLU A 241 -11.59 26.95 7.97
C GLU A 241 -10.73 27.09 9.25
N ASN A 242 -11.11 26.47 10.37
CA ASN A 242 -10.51 26.75 11.67
C ASN A 242 -9.40 25.77 12.14
N GLU A 243 -8.84 24.94 11.25
CA GLU A 243 -7.85 23.91 11.63
C GLU A 243 -6.49 24.03 10.92
N ASP A 244 -6.00 25.26 10.77
CA ASP A 244 -4.70 25.53 10.13
C ASP A 244 -3.48 25.07 10.93
N CYS A 245 -3.65 24.61 12.18
CA CYS A 245 -2.53 24.22 13.04
C CYS A 245 -2.44 22.70 13.22
N GLU A 246 -1.34 22.12 12.74
CA GLU A 246 -0.96 20.72 12.99
C GLU A 246 -0.79 20.52 14.51
N SER A 247 -1.59 19.65 15.11
CA SER A 247 -1.40 19.32 16.53
C SER A 247 -0.09 18.54 16.74
N GLU A 248 0.58 18.73 17.87
CA GLU A 248 1.83 18.02 18.20
C GLU A 248 1.71 16.49 18.13
N GLY A 249 0.53 15.96 18.47
CA GLY A 249 0.27 14.52 18.36
C GLY A 249 0.22 14.03 16.91
N ILE A 250 -0.36 14.84 16.02
CA ILE A 250 -0.46 14.56 14.59
C ILE A 250 0.90 14.73 13.92
N LYS A 251 1.67 15.76 14.28
CA LYS A 251 3.06 15.93 13.84
C LYS A 251 3.90 14.70 14.16
N TRP A 252 3.85 14.23 15.41
CA TRP A 252 4.54 13.02 15.83
C TRP A 252 4.08 11.79 15.02
N PHE A 253 2.76 11.65 14.80
CA PHE A 253 2.21 10.56 14.01
C PHE A 253 2.70 10.61 12.55
N ARG A 254 2.72 11.78 11.93
CA ARG A 254 3.23 12.00 10.56
C ARG A 254 4.71 11.67 10.45
N GLU A 255 5.55 12.16 11.36
CA GLU A 255 6.98 11.85 11.39
C GLU A 255 7.22 10.35 11.61
N ARG A 256 6.47 9.73 12.50
CA ARG A 256 6.53 8.28 12.70
C ARG A 256 6.13 7.53 11.44
N PHE A 257 5.08 8.00 10.76
CA PHE A 257 4.60 7.39 9.53
C PHE A 257 5.62 7.54 8.40
N LEU A 258 6.25 8.70 8.25
CA LEU A 258 7.33 8.95 7.30
C LEU A 258 8.48 7.94 7.48
N ASN A 259 8.88 7.66 8.73
CA ASN A 259 9.92 6.68 9.04
C ASN A 259 9.54 5.23 8.67
N LEU A 260 8.24 4.92 8.61
CA LEU A 260 7.76 3.58 8.28
C LEU A 260 7.64 3.34 6.78
N ILE A 261 7.63 4.39 5.96
CA ILE A 261 7.51 4.27 4.49
C ILE A 261 8.65 3.43 3.91
N ASP A 262 9.86 3.58 4.42
CA ASP A 262 11.03 2.80 3.96
C ASP A 262 10.87 1.31 4.22
N GLU A 263 10.24 0.96 5.33
CA GLU A 263 9.95 -0.42 5.67
C GLU A 263 8.74 -0.96 4.88
N LEU A 264 7.82 -0.07 4.49
CA LEU A 264 6.61 -0.38 3.76
C LEU A 264 6.92 -0.73 2.29
N PHE A 265 7.70 0.13 1.63
CA PHE A 265 7.98 0.04 0.20
C PHE A 265 9.33 -0.57 -0.16
N LYS A 266 10.13 -1.02 0.82
CA LYS A 266 11.44 -1.71 0.68
C LYS A 266 11.94 -1.77 -0.76
N LEU A 267 12.47 -0.63 -1.21
CA LEU A 267 12.88 -0.48 -2.59
C LEU A 267 14.08 -1.38 -2.86
N ASP A 268 14.11 -1.91 -4.07
CA ASP A 268 15.08 -2.90 -4.57
C ASP A 268 15.40 -2.50 -6.00
N VAL A 269 16.55 -2.92 -6.55
CA VAL A 269 17.05 -2.59 -7.88
C VAL A 269 15.98 -2.80 -8.97
N ARG A 270 15.09 -3.78 -8.80
CA ARG A 270 13.95 -4.04 -9.70
C ARG A 270 12.98 -2.87 -9.81
N HIS A 271 12.67 -2.19 -8.70
CA HIS A 271 11.78 -1.03 -8.69
C HIS A 271 12.42 0.14 -9.46
N TYR A 272 13.72 0.35 -9.25
CA TYR A 272 14.48 1.36 -9.98
C TYR A 272 14.58 1.04 -11.47
N CYS A 273 14.93 -0.20 -11.83
CA CYS A 273 14.96 -0.64 -13.23
C CYS A 273 13.60 -0.47 -13.90
N ALA A 274 12.50 -0.91 -13.27
CA ALA A 274 11.16 -0.77 -13.82
C ALA A 274 10.82 0.70 -14.09
N THR A 275 11.17 1.59 -13.16
CA THR A 275 10.97 3.05 -13.33
C THR A 275 11.83 3.61 -14.47
N MET A 276 13.12 3.25 -14.53
CA MET A 276 14.06 3.74 -15.56
C MET A 276 13.74 3.23 -16.98
N LEU A 277 13.19 2.02 -17.09
CA LEU A 277 12.79 1.43 -18.37
C LEU A 277 11.51 2.07 -18.92
N HIS A 278 10.73 2.73 -18.06
CA HIS A 278 9.53 3.43 -18.50
C HIS A 278 9.91 4.70 -19.28
N PRO A 279 9.48 4.87 -20.54
CA PRO A 279 9.92 5.97 -21.41
C PRO A 279 9.72 7.36 -20.80
N LYS A 280 8.58 7.58 -20.14
CA LYS A 280 8.25 8.87 -19.50
C LYS A 280 9.17 9.22 -18.33
N TYR A 281 9.74 8.23 -17.67
CA TYR A 281 10.49 8.40 -16.42
C TYR A 281 12.00 8.27 -16.59
N LYS A 282 12.45 7.94 -17.80
CA LYS A 282 13.87 7.82 -18.14
C LYS A 282 14.67 9.10 -17.83
N LEU A 283 14.04 10.27 -17.92
CA LEU A 283 14.67 11.57 -17.69
C LEU A 283 14.68 12.00 -16.21
N LEU A 284 14.07 11.23 -15.31
CA LEU A 284 14.02 11.61 -13.90
C LEU A 284 15.41 11.66 -13.28
N LYS A 285 15.75 12.82 -12.70
CA LYS A 285 17.00 13.06 -11.98
C LYS A 285 17.01 12.46 -10.57
N SER A 286 15.95 11.75 -10.18
CA SER A 286 15.78 11.20 -8.83
C SER A 286 16.74 10.05 -8.51
N CYS A 287 17.27 9.35 -9.51
CA CYS A 287 18.23 8.27 -9.30
C CYS A 287 19.66 8.80 -9.30
N THR A 288 20.41 8.47 -8.27
CA THR A 288 21.85 8.73 -8.17
C THR A 288 22.62 7.97 -9.26
N THR A 289 23.84 8.43 -9.60
CA THR A 289 24.69 7.76 -10.59
C THR A 289 25.01 6.31 -10.19
N ASP A 290 25.14 6.03 -8.89
CA ASP A 290 25.36 4.68 -8.38
C ASP A 290 24.13 3.79 -8.59
N GLU A 291 22.93 4.25 -8.23
CA GLU A 291 21.67 3.52 -8.47
C GLU A 291 21.46 3.24 -9.97
N ARG A 292 21.76 4.20 -10.84
CA ARG A 292 21.69 4.02 -12.30
C ARG A 292 22.69 2.95 -12.77
N SER A 293 23.93 2.98 -12.29
CA SER A 293 24.95 1.98 -12.61
C SER A 293 24.51 0.58 -12.16
N GLN A 294 23.95 0.45 -10.96
CA GLN A 294 23.39 -0.80 -10.46
C GLN A 294 22.24 -1.30 -11.35
N CYS A 295 21.36 -0.40 -11.81
CA CYS A 295 20.28 -0.74 -12.73
C CYS A 295 20.81 -1.25 -14.08
N HIS A 296 21.78 -0.56 -14.67
CA HIS A 296 22.40 -1.01 -15.92
C HIS A 296 23.07 -2.37 -15.77
N LYS A 297 23.79 -2.59 -14.66
CA LYS A 297 24.42 -3.88 -14.34
C LYS A 297 23.36 -4.99 -14.20
N TYR A 298 22.27 -4.71 -13.50
CA TYR A 298 21.17 -5.65 -13.32
C TYR A 298 20.49 -6.01 -14.65
N VAL A 299 20.13 -5.01 -15.46
CA VAL A 299 19.51 -5.23 -16.78
C VAL A 299 20.43 -6.02 -17.71
N ARG A 300 21.73 -5.67 -17.78
CA ARG A 300 22.72 -6.44 -18.58
C ARG A 300 22.81 -7.88 -18.12
N GLN A 301 22.78 -8.13 -16.80
CA GLN A 301 22.76 -9.49 -16.26
C GLN A 301 21.50 -10.26 -16.66
N GLN A 302 20.30 -9.64 -16.56
CA GLN A 302 19.06 -10.28 -17.00
C GLN A 302 19.07 -10.60 -18.50
N LEU A 303 19.62 -9.70 -19.33
CA LEU A 303 19.76 -9.92 -20.77
C LEU A 303 20.68 -11.11 -21.10
N ARG A 304 21.79 -11.30 -20.38
CA ARG A 304 22.67 -12.47 -20.55
C ARG A 304 21.95 -13.77 -20.21
N ILE A 305 21.19 -13.78 -19.12
CA ILE A 305 20.37 -14.93 -18.71
C ILE A 305 19.34 -15.26 -19.80
N LEU A 306 18.68 -14.25 -20.37
CA LEU A 306 17.67 -14.46 -21.43
C LEU A 306 18.27 -14.92 -22.77
N ARG A 307 19.54 -14.62 -23.03
CA ARG A 307 20.27 -15.06 -24.24
C ARG A 307 20.89 -16.45 -24.10
N ASP A 308 20.69 -17.13 -22.97
CA ASP A 308 21.33 -18.40 -22.62
C ASP A 308 22.89 -18.37 -22.65
N GLU A 309 23.51 -17.18 -22.68
CA GLU A 309 24.97 -17.01 -22.73
C GLU A 309 25.66 -17.57 -21.47
N ASP A 310 24.93 -17.64 -20.36
CA ASP A 310 25.41 -18.12 -19.05
C ASP A 310 24.94 -19.55 -18.72
N ILE A 311 24.32 -20.29 -19.65
CA ILE A 311 24.15 -21.74 -19.47
C ILE A 311 25.49 -22.38 -19.85
N PRO A 312 26.32 -22.83 -18.88
CA PRO A 312 27.51 -23.60 -19.24
C PRO A 312 27.03 -24.75 -20.13
N PRO A 313 27.66 -24.96 -21.30
CA PRO A 313 27.18 -25.94 -22.27
C PRO A 313 26.91 -27.22 -21.50
N LYS A 314 25.63 -27.62 -21.47
CA LYS A 314 25.21 -28.85 -20.79
C LYS A 314 26.17 -29.92 -21.29
N PRO A 315 26.92 -30.64 -20.43
CA PRO A 315 27.90 -31.61 -20.88
C PRO A 315 27.18 -32.52 -21.87
N CYS A 316 27.48 -32.35 -23.15
CA CYS A 316 26.85 -33.14 -24.19
C CYS A 316 27.32 -34.56 -23.90
N GLU A 317 26.39 -35.42 -23.45
CA GLU A 317 26.61 -36.85 -23.58
C GLU A 317 27.04 -37.10 -25.04
N PRO A 318 28.15 -37.82 -25.25
CA PRO A 318 28.80 -37.90 -26.54
C PRO A 318 27.79 -38.27 -27.62
N PRO A 319 27.60 -37.41 -28.64
CA PRO A 319 26.65 -37.67 -29.70
C PRO A 319 27.06 -38.97 -30.40
N SER A 320 26.16 -39.94 -30.36
CA SER A 320 26.29 -41.17 -31.13
C SER A 320 26.00 -40.87 -32.60
N GLY A 321 27.04 -40.45 -33.34
CA GLY A 321 27.10 -40.54 -34.79
C GLY A 321 26.85 -39.25 -35.59
N PRO A 322 27.31 -39.19 -36.86
CA PRO A 322 27.65 -37.94 -37.52
C PRO A 322 26.65 -37.56 -38.62
N GLN A 323 26.09 -36.34 -38.60
CA GLN A 323 25.69 -35.63 -39.83
C GLN A 323 25.90 -34.12 -39.73
N GLN A 324 26.70 -33.60 -40.66
CA GLN A 324 27.11 -32.20 -40.80
C GLN A 324 26.06 -31.44 -41.64
N LYS A 325 25.66 -30.24 -41.22
CA LYS A 325 25.19 -29.16 -42.13
C LYS A 325 25.45 -27.78 -41.51
N LYS A 326 26.16 -26.94 -42.27
CA LYS A 326 26.61 -25.58 -41.91
C LYS A 326 25.47 -24.58 -42.08
N PHE A 327 25.19 -23.77 -41.06
CA PHE A 327 24.44 -22.52 -41.20
C PHE A 327 25.34 -21.34 -40.80
N LYS A 328 25.35 -20.30 -41.64
CA LYS A 328 26.04 -19.02 -41.43
C LYS A 328 25.07 -18.07 -40.74
N THR A 329 25.46 -17.53 -39.58
CA THR A 329 24.72 -16.49 -38.86
C THR A 329 25.36 -15.13 -39.11
N ALA A 330 24.53 -14.11 -39.35
CA ALA A 330 24.92 -12.71 -39.44
C ALA A 330 24.60 -12.03 -38.10
N ASP A 331 25.65 -11.60 -37.39
CA ASP A 331 25.58 -10.81 -36.16
C ASP A 331 25.80 -9.33 -36.48
N THR A 332 24.74 -8.51 -36.56
CA THR A 332 24.85 -7.03 -36.54
C THR A 332 23.51 -6.37 -36.19
N LEU A 333 23.02 -6.48 -34.94
CA LEU A 333 21.78 -5.76 -34.55
C LEU A 333 21.90 -4.91 -33.27
N PHE A 334 23.06 -4.87 -32.60
CA PHE A 334 23.19 -4.13 -31.32
C PHE A 334 24.44 -3.27 -31.15
N THR A 335 25.19 -2.98 -32.21
CA THR A 335 26.36 -2.07 -32.14
C THR A 335 26.01 -0.58 -32.03
N CYS A 336 24.73 -0.19 -31.96
CA CYS A 336 24.32 1.23 -31.91
C CYS A 336 24.05 1.81 -30.50
N PHE A 337 24.49 1.16 -29.42
CA PHE A 337 24.18 1.60 -28.04
C PHE A 337 25.38 2.04 -27.20
N GLU A 338 26.58 2.08 -27.76
CA GLU A 338 27.76 2.61 -27.07
C GLU A 338 28.29 3.82 -27.85
N ASP A 339 28.56 4.89 -27.10
CA ASP A 339 29.20 6.15 -27.49
C ASP A 339 28.30 7.30 -27.97
N ASP A 340 27.74 8.07 -27.02
CA ASP A 340 27.38 9.49 -27.22
C ASP A 340 27.36 10.29 -25.90
N TYR A 341 28.46 10.21 -25.14
CA TYR A 341 28.77 11.20 -24.09
C TYR A 341 30.10 11.89 -24.41
N ALA A 342 30.12 12.65 -25.50
CA ALA A 342 31.17 13.63 -25.75
C ALA A 342 30.59 14.84 -26.52
N HIS A 343 30.53 15.98 -25.82
CA HIS A 343 30.60 17.35 -26.29
C HIS A 343 29.78 17.85 -27.50
N ASP A 344 28.96 18.87 -27.17
CA ASP A 344 28.84 20.18 -27.83
C ASP A 344 27.87 20.46 -28.99
N ASN A 345 27.22 21.62 -28.81
CA ASN A 345 26.73 22.56 -29.83
C ASN A 345 25.48 22.18 -30.63
N LEU A 346 24.39 22.89 -30.28
CA LEU A 346 23.25 23.19 -31.13
C LEU A 346 23.70 23.61 -32.54
N LYS A 347 23.39 22.79 -33.55
CA LYS A 347 22.92 23.30 -34.84
C LYS A 347 21.75 22.47 -35.35
N ASP A 348 20.70 23.22 -35.59
CA ASP A 348 19.40 22.89 -36.16
C ASP A 348 19.54 22.10 -37.47
N ASN A 349 18.88 20.94 -37.54
CA ASN A 349 18.53 20.28 -38.80
C ASN A 349 17.39 19.28 -38.54
N ARG A 350 16.16 19.74 -38.83
CA ARG A 350 14.94 18.94 -38.86
C ARG A 350 14.95 18.04 -40.09
N VAL A 351 14.97 16.73 -39.89
CA VAL A 351 14.61 15.73 -40.90
C VAL A 351 13.37 15.00 -40.38
N GLU A 352 12.25 15.15 -41.09
CA GLU A 352 11.03 14.39 -40.86
C GLU A 352 11.26 12.95 -41.32
N CYS A 353 11.13 12.01 -40.38
CA CYS A 353 11.05 10.58 -40.66
C CYS A 353 9.67 10.10 -40.23
N ASP A 354 8.80 9.82 -41.20
CA ASP A 354 7.55 9.11 -41.03
C ASP A 354 7.86 7.66 -40.63
N TYR A 355 7.63 7.34 -39.36
CA TYR A 355 7.49 5.98 -38.87
C TYR A 355 6.04 5.80 -38.43
N GLU A 356 5.27 5.03 -39.20
CA GLU A 356 4.00 4.44 -38.75
C GLU A 356 4.32 3.50 -37.58
N SER A 357 4.09 4.00 -36.36
CA SER A 357 4.19 3.25 -35.12
C SER A 357 2.84 2.61 -34.83
N ASP A 358 2.81 1.31 -34.58
CA ASP A 358 1.66 0.60 -34.03
C ASP A 358 1.37 1.17 -32.62
N GLU A 359 0.50 2.18 -32.59
CA GLU A 359 0.10 2.90 -31.39
C GLU A 359 -0.74 1.96 -30.52
N TYR A 360 -0.14 1.46 -29.44
CA TYR A 360 -0.92 1.05 -28.29
C TYR A 360 -1.68 2.28 -27.81
N GLU A 361 -2.98 2.33 -28.12
CA GLU A 361 -3.89 3.41 -27.74
C GLU A 361 -4.03 3.40 -26.20
N TYR A 362 -3.12 4.10 -25.52
CA TYR A 362 -3.23 4.37 -24.09
C TYR A 362 -4.34 5.40 -23.89
N ASP A 363 -5.30 5.12 -23.01
CA ASP A 363 -6.37 6.06 -22.65
C ASP A 363 -5.75 7.39 -22.15
N THR A 364 -5.83 8.42 -23.00
CA THR A 364 -5.23 9.73 -22.79
C THR A 364 -5.83 10.49 -21.61
N ASN A 365 -6.98 10.06 -21.09
CA ASN A 365 -7.57 10.69 -19.93
C ASN A 365 -6.86 10.34 -18.61
N GLN A 366 -6.22 9.16 -18.51
CA GLN A 366 -5.36 8.82 -17.36
C GLN A 366 -3.97 9.47 -17.46
N LEU A 367 -3.54 9.89 -18.66
CA LEU A 367 -2.26 10.60 -18.85
C LEU A 367 -2.21 11.95 -18.11
N ASN A 368 -3.34 12.65 -17.98
CA ASN A 368 -3.38 13.98 -17.34
C ASN A 368 -3.07 13.94 -15.83
N GLU A 369 -3.47 12.88 -15.11
CA GLU A 369 -3.10 12.69 -13.70
C GLU A 369 -1.59 12.41 -13.55
N LEU A 370 -1.03 11.67 -14.51
CA LEU A 370 0.37 11.23 -14.49
C LEU A 370 1.35 12.35 -14.88
N ASP A 371 0.95 13.21 -15.82
CA ASP A 371 1.75 14.35 -16.26
C ASP A 371 1.73 15.48 -15.22
N GLN A 372 0.68 15.59 -14.40
CA GLN A 372 0.70 16.45 -13.20
C GLN A 372 1.78 16.03 -12.17
N TYR A 373 2.03 14.73 -12.01
CA TYR A 373 3.10 14.24 -11.13
C TYR A 373 4.52 14.61 -11.61
N LEU A 374 4.71 14.86 -12.91
CA LEU A 374 6.01 15.18 -13.52
C LEU A 374 6.39 16.67 -13.45
N ILE A 375 5.44 17.55 -13.16
CA ILE A 375 5.68 19.00 -13.00
C ILE A 375 6.29 19.33 -11.61
N MET A 376 6.21 18.40 -10.65
CA MET A 376 6.79 18.52 -9.30
C MET A 376 8.20 17.98 -9.20
#